data_AF-A0A965CRM1-F1
#
_entry.id   AF-A0A965CRM1-F1
#
_cell.length_a   1.000
_cell.length_b   1.000
_cell.length_c   1.000
_cell.angle_alpha   90.00
_cell.angle_beta   90.00
_cell.angle_gamma   90.00
#
_symmetry.space_group_name_H-M   'P 1'
#
loop_
_entity.id
_entity.type
_entity.pdbx_description
1 polymer ?
#
loop_
_entity_poly.entity_id
_entity_poly.type
_entity_poly.pdbx_seq_one_letter_code
_entity_poly.pdbx_strand_id
1 'polypeptide(L)'
;MMQQASPNQVFTPPSVSAREFKRESLPPTEDYREHLLELEKEGELEVQRVPEPYVEVETKFGRIKKIPEQMTWHHKSCGQCGHIPGYSTSIFWLNRKLGFDYHDPRDQTSCTAWNYYASSTSNAAAQAGIAVRNFSQAKVDGYFPLIHCGTSYGHYKETREQLLHYPKLRRQVRKIMDRLKMPFVFPEEIVHYSEWVHAMRDRIAERQVLDLKDVTVTVHPACHYHKLVVEDAVYDRDLFDGQRTAIISGLVESLGANVGDYSTWHDCCGFGFRHILVSRDFSRSFATKRKIERMKEEVNPDVVLTHDTGCVTTLDKSQFAAQAHKSNVGIPVMSDAQFAALAMGAHPYIVCQLHWHGVDNKPLLEKMGIDHEKAWAEFEAQADRIKSGEIDYISWEEADA
;
A
#
# COMPACT_ATOMS: atom_id res chain seq x y z
N MET A 1 41.58 -1.93 -6.26
CA MET A 1 41.38 -0.48 -6.46
C MET A 1 39.94 -0.28 -6.90
N MET A 2 39.07 0.16 -6.00
CA MET A 2 37.70 0.55 -6.35
C MET A 2 37.79 1.90 -7.08
N GLN A 3 37.37 1.95 -8.34
CA GLN A 3 37.19 3.21 -9.05
C GLN A 3 36.11 4.01 -8.32
N GLN A 4 36.49 5.16 -7.78
CA GLN A 4 35.56 6.16 -7.31
C GLN A 4 34.75 6.64 -8.52
N ALA A 5 33.42 6.49 -8.46
CA ALA A 5 32.52 7.04 -9.45
C ALA A 5 32.59 8.58 -9.42
N SER A 6 32.62 9.18 -10.61
CA SER A 6 32.61 10.62 -10.81
C SER A 6 31.32 11.24 -10.26
N PRO A 7 31.39 12.33 -9.47
CA PRO A 7 30.22 12.95 -8.83
C PRO A 7 29.23 13.66 -9.78
N ASN A 8 29.43 13.61 -11.09
CA ASN A 8 28.58 14.29 -12.09
C ASN A 8 27.99 13.35 -13.16
N GLN A 9 28.02 12.04 -12.97
CA GLN A 9 27.32 11.15 -13.88
C GLN A 9 25.85 11.03 -13.44
N VAL A 10 24.97 11.81 -14.10
CA VAL A 10 23.53 11.56 -14.05
C VAL A 10 23.33 10.12 -14.53
N PHE A 11 23.06 9.20 -13.61
CA PHE A 11 22.70 7.84 -13.97
C PHE A 11 21.39 7.92 -14.75
N THR A 12 21.50 7.75 -16.06
CA THR A 12 20.33 7.45 -16.88
C THR A 12 20.16 5.95 -16.77
N PRO A 13 19.11 5.44 -16.09
CA PRO A 13 18.84 4.01 -16.09
C PRO A 13 18.86 3.52 -17.55
N PRO A 14 19.39 2.32 -17.84
CA PRO A 14 19.28 1.76 -19.18
C PRO A 14 17.82 1.91 -19.57
N SER A 15 17.57 2.63 -20.66
CA SER A 15 16.23 3.15 -20.94
C SER A 15 15.24 2.00 -20.82
N VAL A 16 14.24 2.19 -19.95
CA VAL A 16 13.08 1.29 -19.86
C VAL A 16 12.52 1.02 -21.27
N SER A 17 12.70 1.99 -22.17
CA SER A 17 12.42 1.96 -23.60
C SER A 17 13.07 0.84 -24.42
N ALA A 18 14.12 0.14 -23.94
CA ALA A 18 14.69 -0.99 -24.66
C ALA A 18 13.84 -2.27 -24.53
N ARG A 19 12.84 -2.29 -23.64
CA ARG A 19 11.98 -3.43 -23.35
C ARG A 19 10.55 -2.96 -23.13
N GLU A 20 9.87 -2.46 -24.16
CA GLU A 20 8.42 -2.21 -24.10
C GLU A 20 7.71 -3.51 -23.68
N PHE A 21 6.78 -3.43 -22.72
CA PHE A 21 5.92 -4.58 -22.45
C PHE A 21 4.88 -4.72 -23.57
N LYS A 22 4.95 -5.81 -24.33
CA LYS A 22 3.93 -6.12 -25.36
C LYS A 22 2.98 -7.19 -24.83
N ARG A 23 1.68 -6.91 -24.89
CA ARG A 23 0.61 -7.87 -24.61
C ARG A 23 0.47 -8.85 -25.79
N GLU A 24 1.40 -9.80 -25.88
CA GLU A 24 1.43 -10.77 -26.98
C GLU A 24 0.68 -12.08 -26.68
N SER A 25 0.21 -12.28 -25.44
CA SER A 25 -0.48 -13.50 -25.02
C SER A 25 -1.76 -13.21 -24.23
N LEU A 26 -2.65 -14.20 -24.21
CA LEU A 26 -3.71 -14.28 -23.20
C LEU A 26 -3.11 -14.19 -21.79
N PRO A 27 -3.89 -13.75 -20.78
CA PRO A 27 -3.44 -13.79 -19.39
C PRO A 27 -2.93 -15.20 -19.02
N PRO A 28 -1.84 -15.30 -18.24
CA PRO A 28 -1.22 -16.59 -17.90
C PRO A 28 -2.06 -17.43 -16.92
N THR A 29 -3.03 -16.81 -16.25
CA THR A 29 -3.96 -17.43 -15.30
C THR A 29 -5.39 -17.24 -15.77
N GLU A 30 -6.32 -18.06 -15.29
CA GLU A 30 -7.76 -17.86 -15.55
C GLU A 30 -8.28 -16.56 -14.89
N ASP A 31 -9.48 -16.12 -15.27
CA ASP A 31 -10.14 -15.01 -14.58
C ASP A 31 -10.95 -15.59 -13.41
N TYR A 32 -10.41 -15.45 -12.20
CA TYR A 32 -11.06 -15.97 -10.98
C TYR A 32 -12.46 -15.37 -10.73
N ARG A 33 -12.84 -14.29 -11.41
CA ARG A 33 -14.21 -13.75 -11.35
C ARG A 33 -15.20 -14.65 -12.07
N GLU A 34 -14.82 -15.24 -13.20
CA GLU A 34 -15.67 -16.19 -13.92
C GLU A 34 -16.01 -17.39 -13.03
N HIS A 35 -14.98 -17.99 -12.41
CA HIS A 35 -15.13 -19.09 -11.46
C HIS A 35 -15.97 -18.68 -10.23
N LEU A 36 -15.78 -17.47 -9.69
CA LEU A 36 -16.61 -16.94 -8.59
C LEU A 36 -18.10 -16.91 -8.98
N LEU A 37 -18.41 -16.41 -10.18
CA LEU A 37 -19.79 -16.30 -10.67
C LEU A 37 -20.41 -17.67 -10.95
N GLU A 38 -19.63 -18.64 -11.41
CA GLU A 38 -20.08 -20.03 -11.58
C GLU A 38 -20.46 -20.66 -10.22
N LEU A 39 -19.59 -20.53 -9.22
CA LEU A 39 -19.88 -21.04 -7.87
C LEU A 39 -21.06 -20.31 -7.21
N GLU A 40 -21.23 -19.02 -7.47
CA GLU A 40 -22.41 -18.29 -7.01
C GLU A 40 -23.71 -18.85 -7.63
N LYS A 41 -23.70 -19.10 -8.95
CA LYS A 41 -24.83 -19.71 -9.66
C LYS A 41 -25.18 -21.11 -9.14
N GLU A 42 -24.18 -21.86 -8.69
CA GLU A 42 -24.34 -23.17 -8.04
C GLU A 42 -24.81 -23.09 -6.58
N GLY A 43 -24.90 -21.88 -6.00
CA GLY A 43 -25.22 -21.69 -4.58
C GLY A 43 -24.06 -22.04 -3.63
N GLU A 44 -22.85 -22.19 -4.16
CA GLU A 44 -21.65 -22.54 -3.39
C GLU A 44 -21.01 -21.31 -2.72
N LEU A 45 -21.37 -20.09 -3.04
CA LEU A 45 -20.94 -18.89 -2.30
C LEU A 45 -21.81 -17.72 -2.73
N GLU A 46 -21.61 -16.59 -2.06
CA GLU A 46 -22.14 -15.32 -2.52
C GLU A 46 -21.01 -14.43 -3.05
N VAL A 47 -21.27 -13.64 -4.08
CA VAL A 47 -20.32 -12.64 -4.58
C VAL A 47 -20.83 -11.23 -4.28
N GLN A 48 -20.10 -10.51 -3.43
CA GLN A 48 -20.35 -9.09 -3.20
C GLN A 48 -19.85 -8.29 -4.39
N ARG A 49 -20.76 -7.66 -5.14
CA ARG A 49 -20.42 -6.83 -6.31
C ARG A 49 -19.75 -5.52 -5.90
N VAL A 50 -18.92 -4.98 -6.78
CA VAL A 50 -18.32 -3.64 -6.59
C VAL A 50 -19.45 -2.59 -6.61
N PRO A 51 -19.55 -1.72 -5.59
CA PRO A 51 -20.58 -0.68 -5.55
C PRO A 51 -20.32 0.41 -6.58
N GLU A 52 -21.41 1.00 -7.09
CA GLU A 52 -21.37 2.20 -7.92
C GLU A 52 -21.32 3.47 -7.06
N PRO A 53 -20.66 4.56 -7.52
CA PRO A 53 -19.84 4.62 -8.73
C PRO A 53 -18.49 3.91 -8.53
N TYR A 54 -17.96 3.36 -9.62
CA TYR A 54 -16.61 2.82 -9.69
C TYR A 54 -15.82 3.36 -10.87
N VAL A 55 -14.49 3.28 -10.78
CA VAL A 55 -13.56 3.55 -11.88
C VAL A 55 -13.06 2.24 -12.43
N GLU A 56 -13.04 2.12 -13.75
CA GLU A 56 -12.45 0.97 -14.44
C GLU A 56 -10.97 1.23 -14.71
N VAL A 57 -10.12 0.27 -14.33
CA VAL A 57 -8.68 0.28 -14.62
C VAL A 57 -8.30 -0.98 -15.36
N GLU A 58 -7.32 -0.88 -16.24
CA GLU A 58 -6.86 -2.03 -17.01
C GLU A 58 -5.70 -2.73 -16.27
N THR A 59 -5.72 -4.06 -16.23
CA THR A 59 -4.60 -4.83 -15.69
C THR A 59 -3.55 -5.12 -16.75
N LYS A 60 -2.41 -5.69 -16.34
CA LYS A 60 -1.29 -6.00 -17.23
C LYS A 60 -1.68 -6.80 -18.48
N PHE A 61 -2.63 -7.72 -18.39
CA PHE A 61 -3.08 -8.54 -19.53
C PHE A 61 -4.45 -8.14 -20.07
N GLY A 62 -4.87 -6.88 -19.86
CA GLY A 62 -6.06 -6.32 -20.49
C GLY A 62 -7.38 -6.66 -19.83
N ARG A 63 -7.37 -7.22 -18.61
CA ARG A 63 -8.61 -7.38 -17.84
C ARG A 63 -9.03 -6.01 -17.32
N ILE A 64 -10.33 -5.73 -17.39
CA ILE A 64 -10.91 -4.56 -16.74
C ILE A 64 -11.17 -4.91 -15.28
N LYS A 65 -10.64 -4.13 -14.37
CA LYS A 65 -10.84 -4.23 -12.92
C LYS A 65 -11.63 -3.01 -12.44
N LYS A 66 -12.64 -3.25 -11.60
CA LYS A 66 -13.47 -2.17 -11.03
C LYS A 66 -12.93 -1.74 -9.67
N ILE A 67 -12.77 -0.44 -9.48
CA ILE A 67 -12.29 0.18 -8.25
C ILE A 67 -13.40 1.07 -7.70
N PRO A 68 -14.04 0.72 -6.57
CA PRO A 68 -15.15 1.51 -6.04
C PRO A 68 -14.66 2.89 -5.62
N GLU A 69 -15.40 3.96 -5.93
CA GLU A 69 -15.06 5.30 -5.45
C GLU A 69 -15.26 5.43 -3.94
N GLN A 70 -16.36 4.85 -3.45
CA GLN A 70 -16.86 4.98 -2.07
C GLN A 70 -17.53 3.68 -1.61
N MET A 71 -18.20 3.73 -0.45
CA MET A 71 -18.79 2.57 0.23
C MET A 71 -17.71 1.52 0.56
N THR A 72 -16.52 1.97 0.97
CA THR A 72 -15.37 1.10 1.23
C THR A 72 -15.24 0.70 2.71
N TRP A 73 -14.93 -0.57 2.97
CA TRP A 73 -14.65 -1.13 4.29
C TRP A 73 -13.14 -1.27 4.48
N HIS A 74 -12.56 -0.49 5.40
CA HIS A 74 -11.10 -0.34 5.46
C HIS A 74 -10.44 -1.44 6.28
N HIS A 75 -9.98 -2.49 5.58
CA HIS A 75 -9.18 -3.55 6.17
C HIS A 75 -7.76 -3.03 6.46
N LYS A 76 -7.54 -2.63 7.71
CA LYS A 76 -6.25 -2.13 8.23
C LYS A 76 -5.28 -3.30 8.38
N SER A 77 -4.00 -3.02 8.14
CA SER A 77 -2.92 -3.94 8.49
C SER A 77 -2.90 -4.18 10.00
N CYS A 78 -2.35 -5.32 10.43
CA CYS A 78 -2.27 -5.70 11.84
C CYS A 78 -1.32 -4.78 12.64
N GLY A 79 -0.14 -5.28 13.01
CA GLY A 79 0.83 -4.49 13.78
C GLY A 79 1.38 -3.29 13.00
N GLN A 80 1.38 -3.34 11.67
CA GLN A 80 2.21 -2.44 10.89
C GLN A 80 1.52 -1.10 10.64
N CYS A 81 0.18 -1.07 10.61
CA CYS A 81 -0.58 0.18 10.77
C CYS A 81 -0.37 0.78 12.17
N GLY A 82 -0.19 -0.05 13.21
CA GLY A 82 0.13 0.43 14.56
C GLY A 82 1.52 1.06 14.68
N HIS A 83 2.50 0.60 13.90
CA HIS A 83 3.85 1.19 13.87
C HIS A 83 3.92 2.49 13.07
N ILE A 84 3.01 2.68 12.11
CA ILE A 84 2.95 3.85 11.21
C ILE A 84 1.49 4.31 11.08
N PRO A 85 0.89 4.85 12.15
CA PRO A 85 -0.55 5.19 12.19
C PRO A 85 -0.96 6.25 11.16
N GLY A 86 -0.04 7.12 10.78
CA GLY A 86 -0.24 8.11 9.71
C GLY A 86 -0.57 7.49 8.35
N TYR A 87 -0.18 6.23 8.12
CA TYR A 87 -0.52 5.49 6.90
C TYR A 87 -2.03 5.34 6.73
N SER A 88 -2.71 4.75 7.73
CA SER A 88 -4.17 4.54 7.67
C SER A 88 -4.92 5.86 7.81
N THR A 89 -4.45 6.75 8.68
CA THR A 89 -5.06 8.06 8.90
C THR A 89 -5.08 8.89 7.62
N SER A 90 -4.03 8.84 6.81
CA SER A 90 -3.99 9.52 5.50
C SER A 90 -5.02 8.95 4.52
N ILE A 91 -5.22 7.63 4.49
CA ILE A 91 -6.24 7.00 3.63
C ILE A 91 -7.65 7.47 4.03
N PHE A 92 -7.94 7.51 5.34
CA PHE A 92 -9.22 8.02 5.84
C PHE A 92 -9.41 9.50 5.54
N TRP A 93 -8.37 10.31 5.74
CA TRP A 93 -8.40 11.73 5.43
C TRP A 93 -8.67 12.00 3.96
N LEU A 94 -8.06 11.24 3.04
CA LEU A 94 -8.34 11.34 1.60
C LEU A 94 -9.81 11.06 1.28
N ASN A 95 -10.40 10.00 1.86
CA ASN A 95 -11.82 9.71 1.68
C ASN A 95 -12.71 10.87 2.16
N ARG A 96 -12.38 11.46 3.32
CA ARG A 96 -13.11 12.63 3.85
C ARG A 96 -13.01 13.85 2.94
N LYS A 97 -11.82 14.19 2.46
CA LYS A 97 -11.61 15.36 1.58
C LYS A 97 -12.22 15.19 0.18
N LEU A 98 -12.37 13.95 -0.27
CA LEU A 98 -13.08 13.63 -1.51
C LEU A 98 -14.59 13.50 -1.31
N GLY A 99 -15.08 13.51 -0.07
CA GLY A 99 -16.50 13.41 0.27
C GLY A 99 -17.09 12.01 0.07
N PHE A 100 -16.25 10.98 0.17
CA PHE A 100 -16.66 9.59 -0.04
C PHE A 100 -17.09 8.90 1.25
N ASP A 101 -18.14 8.09 1.16
CA ASP A 101 -18.58 7.23 2.26
C ASP A 101 -17.60 6.07 2.46
N TYR A 102 -17.17 5.85 3.71
CA TYR A 102 -16.26 4.79 4.09
C TYR A 102 -16.53 4.32 5.52
N HIS A 103 -16.12 3.09 5.81
CA HIS A 103 -16.21 2.49 7.14
C HIS A 103 -14.83 2.14 7.69
N ASP A 104 -14.51 2.67 8.88
CA ASP A 104 -13.36 2.23 9.68
C ASP A 104 -13.80 1.19 10.74
N PRO A 105 -13.65 -0.12 10.46
CA PRO A 105 -14.12 -1.16 11.35
C PRO A 105 -13.27 -1.26 12.62
N ARG A 106 -13.94 -1.37 13.77
CA ARG A 106 -13.32 -1.55 15.09
C ARG A 106 -13.09 -3.02 15.46
N ASP A 107 -13.76 -3.94 14.79
CA ASP A 107 -13.82 -5.37 15.10
C ASP A 107 -13.18 -6.25 14.02
N GLN A 108 -12.39 -5.66 13.11
CA GLN A 108 -11.64 -6.42 12.12
C GLN A 108 -10.55 -7.30 12.76
N THR A 109 -10.19 -8.40 12.09
CA THR A 109 -9.07 -9.26 12.52
C THR A 109 -7.87 -9.13 11.59
N SER A 110 -6.71 -9.56 12.07
CA SER A 110 -5.52 -9.78 11.24
C SER A 110 -5.86 -10.59 9.97
N CYS A 111 -5.16 -10.32 8.87
CA CYS A 111 -5.25 -11.11 7.65
C CYS A 111 -4.58 -12.50 7.79
N THR A 112 -3.75 -12.71 8.81
CA THR A 112 -2.86 -13.89 9.02
C THR A 112 -1.76 -14.11 7.98
N ALA A 113 -1.60 -13.19 7.03
CA ALA A 113 -0.66 -13.32 5.92
C ALA A 113 0.80 -13.44 6.39
N TRP A 114 1.20 -12.76 7.47
CA TRP A 114 2.57 -12.89 7.97
C TRP A 114 2.86 -14.32 8.46
N ASN A 115 1.91 -14.96 9.13
CA ASN A 115 2.04 -16.35 9.56
C ASN A 115 2.05 -17.32 8.36
N TYR A 116 1.23 -17.05 7.35
CA TYR A 116 1.22 -17.80 6.10
C TYR A 116 2.59 -17.75 5.41
N TYR A 117 3.09 -16.56 5.08
CA TYR A 117 4.36 -16.41 4.36
C TYR A 117 5.60 -16.72 5.20
N ALA A 118 5.54 -16.59 6.53
CA ALA A 118 6.61 -17.04 7.42
C ALA A 118 6.65 -18.57 7.57
N SER A 119 5.64 -19.30 7.04
CA SER A 119 5.46 -20.74 7.27
C SER A 119 5.38 -21.10 8.75
N SER A 120 4.84 -20.20 9.59
CA SER A 120 4.77 -20.38 11.05
C SER A 120 3.55 -21.22 11.47
N THR A 121 2.54 -21.34 10.61
CA THR A 121 1.33 -22.14 10.86
C THR A 121 0.89 -22.93 9.64
N SER A 122 0.64 -24.24 9.81
CA SER A 122 0.18 -25.16 8.75
C SER A 122 -1.30 -25.52 8.91
N ASN A 123 -2.20 -24.53 8.85
CA ASN A 123 -3.65 -24.76 8.87
C ASN A 123 -4.35 -23.87 7.84
N ALA A 124 -4.43 -24.37 6.60
CA ALA A 124 -5.02 -23.65 5.48
C ALA A 124 -6.49 -23.27 5.74
N ALA A 125 -7.28 -24.15 6.36
CA ALA A 125 -8.69 -23.86 6.66
C ALA A 125 -8.85 -22.70 7.66
N ALA A 126 -7.97 -22.60 8.66
CA ALA A 126 -8.00 -21.49 9.61
C ALA A 126 -7.57 -20.15 8.96
N GLN A 127 -6.50 -20.16 8.16
CA GLN A 127 -6.02 -18.98 7.43
C GLN A 127 -7.11 -18.47 6.46
N ALA A 128 -7.66 -19.39 5.66
CA ALA A 128 -8.72 -19.09 4.72
C ALA A 128 -10.02 -18.62 5.40
N GLY A 129 -10.39 -19.25 6.53
CA GLY A 129 -11.56 -18.84 7.31
C GLY A 129 -11.47 -17.43 7.88
N ILE A 130 -10.28 -16.96 8.26
CA ILE A 130 -10.10 -15.58 8.73
C ILE A 130 -10.24 -14.57 7.58
N ALA A 131 -9.72 -14.88 6.39
CA ALA A 131 -9.92 -14.03 5.21
C ALA A 131 -11.41 -13.91 4.88
N VAL A 132 -12.12 -15.04 4.81
CA VAL A 132 -13.57 -15.05 4.51
C VAL A 132 -14.36 -14.38 5.63
N ARG A 133 -13.98 -14.51 6.90
CA ARG A 133 -14.58 -13.76 8.01
C ARG A 133 -14.51 -12.25 7.78
N ASN A 134 -13.37 -11.72 7.33
CA ASN A 134 -13.24 -10.29 7.07
C ASN A 134 -14.09 -9.83 5.86
N PHE A 135 -14.18 -10.61 4.78
CA PHE A 135 -15.11 -10.32 3.69
C PHE A 135 -16.56 -10.34 4.15
N SER A 136 -16.89 -11.30 5.01
CA SER A 136 -18.22 -11.44 5.59
C SER A 136 -18.58 -10.28 6.51
N GLN A 137 -17.61 -9.78 7.28
CA GLN A 137 -17.81 -8.60 8.11
C GLN A 137 -18.07 -7.36 7.26
N ALA A 138 -17.27 -7.13 6.21
CA ALA A 138 -17.49 -6.01 5.28
C ALA A 138 -18.91 -6.04 4.70
N LYS A 139 -19.37 -7.21 4.26
CA LYS A 139 -20.75 -7.40 3.78
C LYS A 139 -21.80 -7.10 4.86
N VAL A 140 -21.63 -7.63 6.08
CA VAL A 140 -22.57 -7.41 7.19
C VAL A 140 -22.67 -5.93 7.55
N ASP A 141 -21.54 -5.22 7.50
CA ASP A 141 -21.48 -3.78 7.75
C ASP A 141 -22.08 -2.95 6.58
N GLY A 142 -22.25 -3.57 5.40
CA GLY A 142 -22.82 -2.93 4.21
C GLY A 142 -21.80 -2.22 3.31
N TYR A 143 -20.50 -2.51 3.47
CA TYR A 143 -19.40 -1.85 2.77
C TYR A 143 -18.53 -2.85 1.98
N PHE A 144 -17.82 -2.38 0.96
CA PHE A 144 -16.97 -3.19 0.08
C PHE A 144 -15.50 -3.19 0.55
N PRO A 145 -14.84 -4.35 0.72
CA PRO A 145 -13.52 -4.42 1.34
C PRO A 145 -12.42 -3.70 0.53
N LEU A 146 -11.71 -2.78 1.20
CA LEU A 146 -10.53 -2.08 0.71
C LEU A 146 -9.30 -2.48 1.54
N ILE A 147 -8.29 -3.06 0.92
CA ILE A 147 -7.16 -3.69 1.61
C ILE A 147 -5.96 -2.75 1.72
N HIS A 148 -5.55 -2.40 2.95
CA HIS A 148 -4.50 -1.40 3.18
C HIS A 148 -3.07 -1.91 3.00
N CYS A 149 -2.86 -3.22 2.94
CA CYS A 149 -1.53 -3.82 3.02
C CYS A 149 -1.32 -4.77 1.84
N GLY A 150 -0.22 -4.59 1.10
CA GLY A 150 0.16 -5.43 -0.03
C GLY A 150 0.28 -6.90 0.36
N THR A 151 0.81 -7.19 1.56
CA THR A 151 0.86 -8.55 2.11
C THR A 151 -0.53 -9.16 2.30
N SER A 152 -1.48 -8.39 2.84
CA SER A 152 -2.86 -8.85 3.03
C SER A 152 -3.56 -9.08 1.68
N TYR A 153 -3.33 -8.16 0.73
CA TYR A 153 -3.85 -8.24 -0.62
C TYR A 153 -3.40 -9.52 -1.34
N GLY A 154 -2.09 -9.79 -1.38
CA GLY A 154 -1.57 -11.02 -1.99
C GLY A 154 -2.12 -12.28 -1.32
N HIS A 155 -2.15 -12.30 0.01
CA HIS A 155 -2.67 -13.45 0.76
C HIS A 155 -4.16 -13.70 0.49
N TYR A 156 -4.96 -12.64 0.37
CA TYR A 156 -6.38 -12.75 0.05
C TYR A 156 -6.63 -13.22 -1.37
N LYS A 157 -5.79 -12.82 -2.34
CA LYS A 157 -5.84 -13.36 -3.71
C LYS A 157 -5.50 -14.85 -3.75
N GLU A 158 -4.43 -15.28 -3.09
CA GLU A 158 -4.05 -16.71 -3.00
C GLU A 158 -5.11 -17.53 -2.25
N THR A 159 -5.65 -16.99 -1.15
CA THR A 159 -6.72 -17.64 -0.39
C THR A 159 -7.97 -17.81 -1.25
N ARG A 160 -8.33 -16.78 -2.03
CA ARG A 160 -9.44 -16.85 -2.99
C ARG A 160 -9.19 -17.96 -4.00
N GLU A 161 -8.04 -17.96 -4.67
CA GLU A 161 -7.66 -19.00 -5.62
C GLU A 161 -7.80 -20.40 -5.02
N GLN A 162 -7.26 -20.63 -3.82
CA GLN A 162 -7.35 -21.92 -3.13
C GLN A 162 -8.81 -22.34 -2.89
N LEU A 163 -9.69 -21.41 -2.50
CA LEU A 163 -11.09 -21.73 -2.20
C LEU A 163 -11.93 -21.95 -3.46
N LEU A 164 -11.55 -21.35 -4.59
CA LEU A 164 -12.16 -21.65 -5.90
C LEU A 164 -11.77 -23.06 -6.36
N HIS A 165 -10.48 -23.38 -6.34
CA HIS A 165 -9.94 -24.63 -6.91
C HIS A 165 -10.05 -25.87 -6.03
N TYR A 166 -10.14 -25.72 -4.70
CA TYR A 166 -10.12 -26.86 -3.77
C TYR A 166 -11.44 -26.99 -3.00
N PRO A 167 -12.46 -27.70 -3.56
CA PRO A 167 -13.77 -27.87 -2.91
C PRO A 167 -13.72 -28.46 -1.49
N LYS A 168 -12.74 -29.32 -1.21
CA LYS A 168 -12.55 -29.88 0.14
C LYS A 168 -12.19 -28.79 1.15
N LEU A 169 -11.29 -27.89 0.80
CA LEU A 169 -10.91 -26.74 1.62
C LEU A 169 -12.09 -25.77 1.73
N ARG A 170 -12.75 -25.45 0.61
CA ARG A 170 -13.97 -24.61 0.58
C ARG A 170 -15.03 -25.09 1.56
N ARG A 171 -15.34 -26.40 1.57
CA ARG A 171 -16.29 -27.00 2.53
C ARG A 171 -15.82 -26.93 3.99
N GLN A 172 -14.52 -27.02 4.26
CA GLN A 172 -13.99 -26.84 5.61
C GLN A 172 -14.20 -25.39 6.08
N VAL A 173 -13.92 -24.42 5.22
CA VAL A 173 -14.12 -23.00 5.54
C VAL A 173 -15.59 -22.66 5.69
N ARG A 174 -16.48 -23.17 4.82
CA ARG A 174 -17.92 -22.99 4.97
C ARG A 174 -18.40 -23.44 6.36
N LYS A 175 -17.99 -24.63 6.82
CA LYS A 175 -18.32 -25.12 8.17
C LYS A 175 -17.84 -24.19 9.29
N ILE A 176 -16.72 -23.50 9.11
CA ILE A 176 -16.25 -22.48 10.06
C ILE A 176 -17.23 -21.30 10.04
N MET A 177 -17.57 -20.79 8.85
CA MET A 177 -18.50 -19.66 8.70
C MET A 177 -19.91 -19.95 9.21
N ASP A 178 -20.43 -21.16 8.97
CA ASP A 178 -21.73 -21.61 9.50
C ASP A 178 -21.75 -21.57 11.04
N ARG A 179 -20.65 -21.98 11.68
CA ARG A 179 -20.51 -21.92 13.14
C ARG A 179 -20.42 -20.49 13.66
N LEU A 180 -19.78 -19.60 12.90
CA LEU A 180 -19.73 -18.17 13.19
C LEU A 180 -21.05 -17.46 12.87
N LYS A 181 -21.98 -18.13 12.18
CA LYS A 181 -23.23 -17.57 11.65
C LYS A 181 -22.99 -16.37 10.74
N MET A 182 -21.93 -16.45 9.94
CA MET A 182 -21.55 -15.40 8.99
C MET A 182 -21.78 -15.86 7.56
N PRO A 183 -22.13 -14.95 6.63
CA PRO A 183 -22.27 -15.27 5.21
C PRO A 183 -21.01 -15.92 4.65
N PHE A 184 -21.15 -16.79 3.65
CA PHE A 184 -19.99 -17.33 2.92
C PHE A 184 -19.81 -16.53 1.62
N VAL A 185 -19.20 -15.35 1.76
CA VAL A 185 -19.14 -14.32 0.71
C VAL A 185 -17.71 -13.99 0.30
N PHE A 186 -17.54 -13.65 -0.98
CA PHE A 186 -16.31 -13.15 -1.58
C PHE A 186 -16.58 -11.86 -2.33
N PRO A 187 -15.66 -10.88 -2.32
CA PRO A 187 -15.82 -9.70 -3.15
C PRO A 187 -15.51 -10.03 -4.62
N GLU A 188 -16.28 -9.42 -5.55
CA GLU A 188 -16.05 -9.47 -7.01
C GLU A 188 -14.59 -9.12 -7.31
N GLU A 189 -14.13 -8.01 -6.70
CA GLU A 189 -12.75 -7.56 -6.75
C GLU A 189 -12.11 -7.56 -5.37
N ILE A 190 -10.86 -8.01 -5.29
CA ILE A 190 -10.01 -7.68 -4.14
C ILE A 190 -9.23 -6.44 -4.55
N VAL A 191 -9.50 -5.32 -3.88
CA VAL A 191 -8.96 -4.00 -4.21
C VAL A 191 -7.96 -3.57 -3.14
N HIS A 192 -6.77 -3.18 -3.57
CA HIS A 192 -5.74 -2.60 -2.72
C HIS A 192 -5.91 -1.08 -2.65
N TYR A 193 -5.68 -0.47 -1.49
CA TYR A 193 -5.90 0.98 -1.32
C TYR A 193 -5.07 1.86 -2.29
N SER A 194 -3.90 1.39 -2.74
CA SER A 194 -3.07 2.13 -3.69
C SER A 194 -3.64 2.07 -5.11
N GLU A 195 -4.39 1.00 -5.44
CA GLU A 195 -5.22 0.99 -6.66
C GLU A 195 -6.35 2.02 -6.56
N TRP A 196 -6.94 2.17 -5.37
CA TRP A 196 -7.93 3.21 -5.11
C TRP A 196 -7.33 4.61 -5.18
N VAL A 197 -6.16 4.86 -4.57
CA VAL A 197 -5.45 6.15 -4.68
C VAL A 197 -5.13 6.46 -6.15
N HIS A 198 -4.67 5.46 -6.91
CA HIS A 198 -4.42 5.61 -8.34
C HIS A 198 -5.69 5.93 -9.12
N ALA A 199 -6.81 5.24 -8.85
CA ALA A 199 -8.08 5.52 -9.51
C ALA A 199 -8.60 6.93 -9.19
N MET A 200 -8.34 7.43 -7.97
CA MET A 200 -8.75 8.77 -7.54
C MET A 200 -7.72 9.87 -7.83
N ARG A 201 -6.58 9.55 -8.47
CA ARG A 201 -5.42 10.46 -8.60
C ARG A 201 -5.74 11.81 -9.23
N ASP A 202 -6.65 11.85 -10.20
CA ASP A 202 -7.02 13.11 -10.87
C ASP A 202 -7.83 14.00 -9.91
N ARG A 203 -8.75 13.42 -9.13
CA ARG A 203 -9.52 14.14 -8.09
C ARG A 203 -8.64 14.62 -6.93
N ILE A 204 -7.58 13.88 -6.64
CA ILE A 204 -6.53 14.27 -5.68
C ILE A 204 -5.74 15.45 -6.23
N ALA A 205 -5.26 15.37 -7.48
CA ALA A 205 -4.53 16.45 -8.14
C ALA A 205 -5.36 17.74 -8.29
N GLU A 206 -6.65 17.64 -8.56
CA GLU A 206 -7.58 18.79 -8.56
C GLU A 206 -7.65 19.53 -7.21
N ARG A 207 -7.33 18.85 -6.10
CA ARG A 207 -7.34 19.40 -4.74
C ARG A 207 -5.92 19.63 -4.20
N GLN A 208 -4.91 19.45 -5.03
CA GLN A 208 -3.52 19.70 -4.66
C GLN A 208 -3.33 21.19 -4.34
N VAL A 209 -2.64 21.47 -3.23
CA VAL A 209 -2.32 22.83 -2.78
C VAL A 209 -0.82 23.11 -2.77
N LEU A 210 0.01 22.08 -2.86
CA LEU A 210 1.47 22.18 -2.87
C LEU A 210 2.03 21.96 -4.28
N ASP A 211 2.97 22.79 -4.72
CA ASP A 211 3.72 22.55 -5.96
C ASP A 211 4.83 21.53 -5.70
N LEU A 212 4.79 20.40 -6.38
CA LEU A 212 5.71 19.28 -6.16
C LEU A 212 6.70 19.08 -7.31
N LYS A 213 6.78 20.02 -8.27
CA LYS A 213 7.65 19.90 -9.46
C LYS A 213 9.13 19.70 -9.16
N ASP A 214 9.58 20.16 -8.00
CA ASP A 214 10.98 20.04 -7.57
C ASP A 214 11.24 18.78 -6.73
N VAL A 215 10.20 18.03 -6.38
CA VAL A 215 10.31 16.79 -5.58
C VAL A 215 10.62 15.61 -6.50
N THR A 216 11.67 14.88 -6.15
CA THR A 216 12.06 13.62 -6.80
C THR A 216 11.70 12.44 -5.92
N VAL A 217 10.92 11.53 -6.47
CA VAL A 217 10.37 10.35 -5.80
C VAL A 217 10.97 9.10 -6.41
N THR A 218 11.40 8.15 -5.59
CA THR A 218 11.55 6.75 -6.04
C THR A 218 10.40 5.91 -5.53
N VAL A 219 10.03 4.87 -6.29
CA VAL A 219 8.95 3.97 -5.88
C VAL A 219 9.53 2.62 -5.48
N HIS A 220 9.03 2.08 -4.36
CA HIS A 220 9.20 0.69 -4.01
C HIS A 220 7.85 -0.03 -4.08
N PRO A 221 7.57 -0.77 -5.18
CA PRO A 221 6.33 -1.53 -5.26
C PRO A 221 6.41 -2.78 -4.38
N ALA A 222 5.34 -3.07 -3.64
CA ALA A 222 5.29 -4.25 -2.80
C ALA A 222 5.27 -5.52 -3.66
N CYS A 223 6.11 -6.50 -3.32
CA CYS A 223 6.18 -7.75 -4.07
C CYS A 223 4.85 -8.52 -4.09
N HIS A 224 4.07 -8.46 -3.02
CA HIS A 224 2.76 -9.12 -2.90
C HIS A 224 1.65 -8.43 -3.70
N TYR A 225 1.91 -7.25 -4.24
CA TYR A 225 0.99 -6.58 -5.15
C TYR A 225 1.28 -6.95 -6.60
N HIS A 226 2.54 -6.85 -7.05
CA HIS A 226 2.85 -6.96 -8.49
C HIS A 226 3.64 -8.20 -8.91
N LYS A 227 4.25 -8.97 -8.00
CA LYS A 227 5.04 -10.17 -8.34
C LYS A 227 4.29 -11.48 -8.15
N LEU A 228 3.45 -11.56 -7.12
CA LEU A 228 2.65 -12.75 -6.87
C LEU A 228 1.38 -12.80 -7.73
N VAL A 229 0.81 -11.63 -8.01
CA VAL A 229 -0.44 -11.47 -8.76
C VAL A 229 -0.26 -10.49 -9.91
N VAL A 230 0.74 -10.78 -10.74
CA VAL A 230 1.22 -9.94 -11.86
C VAL A 230 0.07 -9.57 -12.80
N GLU A 231 -0.87 -10.48 -13.00
CA GLU A 231 -1.99 -10.39 -13.92
C GLU A 231 -3.10 -9.44 -13.48
N ASP A 232 -3.18 -9.17 -12.19
CA ASP A 232 -4.23 -8.35 -11.57
C ASP A 232 -3.71 -6.96 -11.22
N ALA A 233 -2.40 -6.74 -11.30
CA ALA A 233 -1.78 -5.44 -11.11
C ALA A 233 -2.22 -4.47 -12.22
N VAL A 234 -2.65 -3.28 -11.80
CA VAL A 234 -2.98 -2.16 -12.69
C VAL A 234 -1.81 -1.84 -13.61
N TYR A 235 -2.13 -1.65 -14.88
CA TYR A 235 -1.21 -1.36 -15.95
C TYR A 235 -1.57 -0.06 -16.63
N ASP A 236 -0.54 0.69 -16.96
CA ASP A 236 -0.64 1.89 -17.77
C ASP A 236 0.57 1.87 -18.72
N ARG A 237 0.30 1.98 -20.02
CA ARG A 237 1.36 1.94 -21.04
C ARG A 237 2.18 3.22 -21.02
N ASP A 238 1.53 4.34 -20.76
CA ASP A 238 2.15 5.66 -20.85
C ASP A 238 3.05 5.92 -19.62
N LEU A 239 2.81 5.20 -18.52
CA LEU A 239 3.68 5.17 -17.34
C LEU A 239 4.82 4.16 -17.52
N PHE A 240 6.05 4.66 -17.76
CA PHE A 240 7.27 3.86 -17.83
C PHE A 240 7.19 2.67 -18.82
N ASP A 241 6.63 2.89 -20.01
CA ASP A 241 6.47 1.88 -21.07
C ASP A 241 5.78 0.58 -20.59
N GLY A 242 4.93 0.67 -19.54
CA GLY A 242 4.26 -0.46 -18.93
C GLY A 242 5.16 -1.41 -18.12
N GLN A 243 6.42 -1.04 -17.87
CA GLN A 243 7.40 -1.87 -17.15
C GLN A 243 7.42 -1.61 -15.64
N ARG A 244 7.02 -0.41 -15.20
CA ARG A 244 6.90 -0.07 -13.78
C ARG A 244 5.43 -0.10 -13.36
N THR A 245 5.20 -0.25 -12.06
CA THR A 245 3.84 -0.35 -11.53
C THR A 245 3.15 1.01 -11.61
N ALA A 246 1.98 1.05 -12.27
CA ALA A 246 1.22 2.27 -12.52
C ALA A 246 0.70 2.96 -11.26
N ILE A 247 0.37 2.20 -10.20
CA ILE A 247 -0.44 2.77 -9.10
C ILE A 247 0.23 3.94 -8.37
N ILE A 248 1.50 3.80 -7.97
CA ILE A 248 2.23 4.88 -7.31
C ILE A 248 2.77 5.87 -8.35
N SER A 249 3.39 5.38 -9.44
CA SER A 249 3.99 6.25 -10.44
C SER A 249 2.96 7.21 -11.06
N GLY A 250 1.75 6.72 -11.33
CA GLY A 250 0.67 7.54 -11.88
C GLY A 250 0.19 8.62 -10.92
N LEU A 251 0.12 8.32 -9.61
CA LEU A 251 -0.15 9.37 -8.61
C LEU A 251 0.96 10.44 -8.62
N VAL A 252 2.23 10.03 -8.62
CA VAL A 252 3.37 10.96 -8.58
C VAL A 252 3.36 11.87 -9.81
N GLU A 253 3.10 11.31 -11.00
CA GLU A 253 2.98 12.10 -12.23
C GLU A 253 1.77 13.03 -12.23
N SER A 254 0.60 12.58 -11.79
CA SER A 254 -0.60 13.44 -11.68
C SER A 254 -0.40 14.59 -10.70
N LEU A 255 0.44 14.42 -9.68
CA LEU A 255 0.82 15.47 -8.73
C LEU A 255 1.96 16.38 -9.23
N GLY A 256 2.49 16.12 -10.43
CA GLY A 256 3.56 16.89 -11.06
C GLY A 256 4.96 16.66 -10.47
N ALA A 257 5.17 15.65 -9.63
CA ALA A 257 6.47 15.30 -9.08
C ALA A 257 7.27 14.37 -10.02
N ASN A 258 8.58 14.28 -9.83
CA ASN A 258 9.46 13.52 -10.71
C ASN A 258 9.67 12.09 -10.21
N VAL A 259 9.36 11.08 -11.01
CA VAL A 259 9.67 9.68 -10.68
C VAL A 259 11.07 9.32 -11.16
N GLY A 260 11.97 8.97 -10.24
CA GLY A 260 13.29 8.44 -10.54
C GLY A 260 13.32 6.90 -10.54
N ASP A 261 13.81 6.32 -11.63
CA ASP A 261 14.01 4.88 -11.78
C ASP A 261 15.41 4.43 -11.34
N TYR A 262 15.52 3.21 -10.81
CA TYR A 262 16.76 2.67 -10.23
C TYR A 262 16.89 1.16 -10.49
N SER A 263 18.12 0.68 -10.51
CA SER A 263 18.52 -0.66 -10.98
C SER A 263 17.88 -1.81 -10.21
N THR A 264 17.59 -1.61 -8.93
CA THR A 264 17.01 -2.61 -8.05
C THR A 264 15.52 -2.39 -7.80
N TRP A 265 14.79 -1.69 -8.69
CA TRP A 265 13.36 -1.37 -8.53
C TRP A 265 12.52 -2.55 -8.04
N HIS A 266 12.64 -3.68 -8.72
CA HIS A 266 11.87 -4.88 -8.41
C HIS A 266 12.44 -5.69 -7.24
N ASP A 267 13.61 -5.38 -6.69
CA ASP A 267 14.13 -6.13 -5.54
C ASP A 267 13.22 -5.96 -4.32
N CYS A 268 13.13 -7.03 -3.52
CA CYS A 268 12.39 -7.04 -2.25
C CYS A 268 12.87 -5.94 -1.30
N CYS A 269 12.00 -5.43 -0.43
CA CYS A 269 12.40 -4.48 0.63
C CYS A 269 13.33 -5.10 1.68
N GLY A 270 13.42 -6.44 1.74
CA GLY A 270 14.21 -7.16 2.74
C GLY A 270 13.40 -7.67 3.94
N PHE A 271 12.08 -7.40 4.03
CA PHE A 271 11.26 -7.91 5.14
C PHE A 271 11.28 -9.45 5.20
N GLY A 272 11.11 -10.12 4.05
CA GLY A 272 11.40 -11.56 3.88
C GLY A 272 10.65 -12.52 4.82
N PHE A 273 9.58 -12.05 5.49
CA PHE A 273 8.69 -12.67 6.49
C PHE A 273 9.33 -13.58 7.53
N ARG A 274 9.88 -14.71 7.11
CA ARG A 274 10.70 -15.59 7.95
C ARG A 274 12.01 -14.89 8.33
N HIS A 275 12.65 -14.21 7.39
CA HIS A 275 13.96 -13.57 7.62
C HIS A 275 13.90 -12.47 8.67
N ILE A 276 12.85 -11.65 8.71
CA ILE A 276 12.71 -10.65 9.78
C ILE A 276 12.52 -11.29 11.16
N LEU A 277 12.04 -12.54 11.25
CA LEU A 277 11.87 -13.26 12.52
C LEU A 277 13.17 -13.94 12.97
N VAL A 278 13.94 -14.54 12.03
CA VAL A 278 15.10 -15.38 12.38
C VAL A 278 16.46 -14.73 12.10
N SER A 279 16.51 -13.72 11.22
CA SER A 279 17.73 -13.07 10.72
C SER A 279 17.51 -11.57 10.50
N ARG A 280 17.20 -10.83 11.57
CA ARG A 280 16.88 -9.39 11.52
C ARG A 280 17.97 -8.54 10.86
N ASP A 281 19.24 -8.85 11.12
CA ASP A 281 20.35 -8.08 10.56
C ASP A 281 20.54 -8.30 9.05
N PHE A 282 20.21 -9.50 8.55
CA PHE A 282 20.12 -9.73 7.11
C PHE A 282 19.02 -8.87 6.49
N SER A 283 17.83 -8.85 7.11
CA SER A 283 16.68 -8.07 6.62
C SER A 283 17.01 -6.58 6.55
N ARG A 284 17.62 -6.04 7.63
CA ARG A 284 18.05 -4.63 7.71
C ARG A 284 19.13 -4.30 6.68
N SER A 285 20.17 -5.11 6.59
CA SER A 285 21.25 -4.88 5.63
C SER A 285 20.82 -5.01 4.18
N PHE A 286 19.85 -5.89 3.89
CA PHE A 286 19.24 -5.97 2.56
C PHE A 286 18.46 -4.68 2.27
N ALA A 287 17.58 -4.25 3.18
CA ALA A 287 16.81 -3.02 3.05
C ALA A 287 17.70 -1.80 2.77
N THR A 288 18.80 -1.64 3.51
CA THR A 288 19.67 -0.48 3.32
C THR A 288 20.57 -0.62 2.09
N LYS A 289 21.32 -1.71 1.94
CA LYS A 289 22.34 -1.84 0.88
C LYS A 289 21.78 -2.09 -0.51
N ARG A 290 20.68 -2.85 -0.62
CA ARG A 290 20.07 -3.20 -1.91
C ARG A 290 19.01 -2.21 -2.36
N LYS A 291 18.39 -1.47 -1.43
CA LYS A 291 17.34 -0.49 -1.76
C LYS A 291 17.81 0.94 -1.48
N ILE A 292 17.89 1.36 -0.22
CA ILE A 292 18.12 2.78 0.14
C ILE A 292 19.43 3.33 -0.44
N GLU A 293 20.56 2.66 -0.24
CA GLU A 293 21.86 3.09 -0.77
C GLU A 293 21.85 3.15 -2.30
N ARG A 294 21.21 2.17 -2.97
CA ARG A 294 21.08 2.17 -4.44
C ARG A 294 20.23 3.32 -4.95
N MET A 295 19.06 3.56 -4.34
CA MET A 295 18.21 4.71 -4.66
C MET A 295 19.00 6.01 -4.49
N LYS A 296 19.79 6.13 -3.42
CA LYS A 296 20.57 7.33 -3.14
C LYS A 296 21.73 7.54 -4.12
N GLU A 297 22.42 6.47 -4.49
CA GLU A 297 23.54 6.49 -5.44
C GLU A 297 23.09 6.78 -6.87
N GLU A 298 21.93 6.27 -7.29
CA GLU A 298 21.48 6.33 -8.69
C GLU A 298 20.53 7.50 -8.97
N VAL A 299 19.72 7.89 -7.99
CA VAL A 299 18.68 8.93 -8.15
C VAL A 299 18.84 10.06 -7.14
N ASN A 300 19.26 9.75 -5.91
CA ASN A 300 19.25 10.66 -4.77
C ASN A 300 17.88 11.34 -4.55
N PRO A 301 16.81 10.57 -4.32
CA PRO A 301 15.45 11.09 -4.20
C PRO A 301 15.20 11.79 -2.87
N ASP A 302 14.20 12.67 -2.84
CA ASP A 302 13.72 13.31 -1.61
C ASP A 302 12.85 12.37 -0.77
N VAL A 303 12.21 11.39 -1.42
CA VAL A 303 11.34 10.41 -0.75
C VAL A 303 11.26 9.09 -1.52
N VAL A 304 11.07 7.99 -0.77
CA VAL A 304 10.63 6.69 -1.30
C VAL A 304 9.15 6.50 -0.99
N LEU A 305 8.34 6.26 -2.01
CA LEU A 305 6.94 5.88 -1.83
C LEU A 305 6.75 4.37 -1.97
N THR A 306 5.93 3.80 -1.10
CA THR A 306 5.55 2.37 -1.17
C THR A 306 4.10 2.18 -0.74
N HIS A 307 3.53 1.01 -1.01
CA HIS A 307 2.11 0.73 -0.80
C HIS A 307 1.87 -0.51 0.08
N ASP A 308 2.85 -0.87 0.91
CA ASP A 308 2.71 -1.91 1.91
C ASP A 308 3.31 -1.45 3.23
N THR A 309 2.53 -1.56 4.30
CA THR A 309 2.93 -1.14 5.65
C THR A 309 4.22 -1.85 6.13
N GLY A 310 4.44 -3.10 5.71
CA GLY A 310 5.66 -3.84 6.00
C GLY A 310 6.86 -3.31 5.22
N CYS A 311 6.67 -2.94 3.95
CA CYS A 311 7.68 -2.24 3.17
C CYS A 311 8.04 -0.87 3.76
N VAL A 312 7.06 -0.03 4.12
CA VAL A 312 7.34 1.28 4.78
C VAL A 312 8.16 1.05 6.04
N THR A 313 7.67 0.19 6.95
CA THR A 313 8.34 -0.09 8.23
C THR A 313 9.76 -0.61 8.02
N THR A 314 9.96 -1.52 7.06
CA THR A 314 11.28 -2.13 6.83
C THR A 314 12.27 -1.11 6.27
N LEU A 315 11.88 -0.37 5.25
CA LEU A 315 12.76 0.59 4.58
C LEU A 315 13.01 1.83 5.43
N ASP A 316 12.04 2.30 6.21
CA ASP A 316 12.19 3.40 7.17
C ASP A 316 13.08 2.97 8.36
N LYS A 317 12.63 1.98 9.15
CA LYS A 317 13.28 1.63 10.42
C LYS A 317 14.64 0.98 10.29
N SER A 318 14.94 0.34 9.15
CA SER A 318 16.26 -0.27 8.95
C SER A 318 17.37 0.77 8.75
N GLN A 319 17.03 2.01 8.37
CA GLN A 319 18.02 3.06 8.13
C GLN A 319 18.71 3.52 9.41
N PHE A 320 18.05 3.46 10.58
CA PHE A 320 18.62 3.88 11.86
C PHE A 320 19.98 3.22 12.16
N ALA A 321 20.07 1.90 12.01
CA ALA A 321 21.32 1.19 12.25
C ALA A 321 22.41 1.58 11.23
N ALA A 322 22.05 1.75 9.96
CA ALA A 322 22.98 2.17 8.92
C ALA A 322 23.46 3.61 9.11
N GLN A 323 22.60 4.53 9.58
CA GLN A 323 22.96 5.91 9.94
C GLN A 323 24.00 5.94 11.06
N ALA A 324 23.86 5.10 12.09
CA ALA A 324 24.84 4.98 13.16
C ALA A 324 26.23 4.53 12.65
N HIS A 325 26.27 3.78 11.55
CA HIS A 325 27.49 3.38 10.85
C HIS A 325 27.94 4.35 9.75
N LYS A 326 27.33 5.53 9.64
CA LYS A 326 27.63 6.57 8.63
C LYS A 326 27.50 6.06 7.19
N SER A 327 26.64 5.06 6.95
CA SER A 327 26.30 4.60 5.60
C SER A 327 25.53 5.67 4.83
N ASN A 328 25.49 5.54 3.49
CA ASN A 328 24.78 6.47 2.61
C ASN A 328 23.26 6.21 2.60
N VAL A 329 22.61 6.49 3.72
CA VAL A 329 21.17 6.35 3.95
C VAL A 329 20.55 7.70 4.37
N GLY A 330 19.30 7.70 4.83
CA GLY A 330 18.57 8.91 5.25
C GLY A 330 17.58 9.42 4.22
N ILE A 331 16.95 8.52 3.45
CA ILE A 331 15.85 8.89 2.56
C ILE A 331 14.52 8.66 3.31
N PRO A 332 13.66 9.67 3.46
CA PRO A 332 12.28 9.52 3.92
C PRO A 332 11.55 8.39 3.19
N VAL A 333 10.77 7.57 3.91
CA VAL A 333 9.97 6.49 3.31
C VAL A 333 8.55 6.58 3.83
N MET A 334 7.56 6.73 2.95
CA MET A 334 6.16 6.83 3.34
C MET A 334 5.23 6.15 2.35
N SER A 335 3.93 6.09 2.67
CA SER A 335 2.94 5.64 1.70
C SER A 335 2.63 6.67 0.65
N ASP A 336 2.19 6.20 -0.51
CA ASP A 336 1.58 7.04 -1.54
C ASP A 336 0.34 7.78 -1.02
N ALA A 337 -0.45 7.18 -0.12
CA ALA A 337 -1.55 7.89 0.56
C ALA A 337 -1.06 9.04 1.47
N GLN A 338 0.04 8.86 2.23
CA GLN A 338 0.61 9.94 3.03
C GLN A 338 1.10 11.08 2.12
N PHE A 339 1.75 10.76 1.01
CA PHE A 339 2.23 11.74 0.04
C PHE A 339 1.08 12.49 -0.64
N ALA A 340 0.03 11.80 -1.08
CA ALA A 340 -1.19 12.41 -1.62
C ALA A 340 -1.86 13.34 -0.60
N ALA A 341 -1.96 12.90 0.65
CA ALA A 341 -2.55 13.72 1.72
C ALA A 341 -1.74 15.00 1.95
N LEU A 342 -0.41 14.92 2.02
CA LEU A 342 0.46 16.10 2.12
C LEU A 342 0.27 17.03 0.92
N ALA A 343 0.22 16.50 -0.31
CA ALA A 343 0.01 17.29 -1.52
C ALA A 343 -1.31 18.09 -1.50
N MET A 344 -2.36 17.52 -0.88
CA MET A 344 -3.66 18.16 -0.65
C MET A 344 -3.72 19.04 0.61
N GLY A 345 -2.60 19.20 1.33
CA GLY A 345 -2.50 20.10 2.50
C GLY A 345 -2.82 19.45 3.85
N ALA A 346 -2.79 18.12 3.96
CA ALA A 346 -2.96 17.44 5.24
C ALA A 346 -1.84 17.80 6.23
N HIS A 347 -2.20 17.96 7.51
CA HIS A 347 -1.25 18.31 8.55
C HIS A 347 -0.19 17.18 8.73
N PRO A 348 1.13 17.49 8.66
CA PRO A 348 2.19 16.48 8.59
C PRO A 348 2.30 15.63 9.87
N TYR A 349 1.90 16.17 11.02
CA TYR A 349 2.03 15.49 12.32
C TYR A 349 0.71 15.02 12.93
N ILE A 350 -0.44 15.55 12.48
CA ILE A 350 -1.76 15.17 13.02
C ILE A 350 -2.38 14.11 12.11
N VAL A 351 -2.36 14.34 10.79
CA VAL A 351 -2.91 13.40 9.80
C VAL A 351 -1.86 12.41 9.33
N CYS A 352 -0.76 12.91 8.76
CA CYS A 352 0.28 12.06 8.18
C CYS A 352 1.21 11.44 9.24
N GLN A 353 1.16 11.95 10.47
CA GLN A 353 1.88 11.51 11.67
C GLN A 353 3.35 11.12 11.40
N LEU A 354 4.07 11.97 10.67
CA LEU A 354 5.43 11.69 10.21
C LEU A 354 6.45 11.55 11.36
N HIS A 355 6.12 12.00 12.56
CA HIS A 355 6.96 11.83 13.75
C HIS A 355 7.09 10.38 14.22
N TRP A 356 6.23 9.47 13.74
CA TRP A 356 6.40 8.03 13.95
C TRP A 356 7.39 7.41 12.99
N HIS A 357 7.89 8.11 11.97
CA HIS A 357 8.92 7.62 11.05
C HIS A 357 10.31 7.72 11.68
N GLY A 358 11.22 6.84 11.24
CA GLY A 358 12.57 6.71 11.79
C GLY A 358 13.61 7.56 11.08
N VAL A 359 13.27 8.08 9.90
CA VAL A 359 14.11 8.98 9.12
C VAL A 359 13.58 10.42 9.22
N ASP A 360 14.51 11.38 9.12
CA ASP A 360 14.16 12.79 9.14
C ASP A 360 13.37 13.21 7.90
N ASN A 361 12.11 13.60 8.09
CA ASN A 361 11.23 14.06 7.03
C ASN A 361 11.27 15.58 6.82
N LYS A 362 11.94 16.34 7.69
CA LYS A 362 11.94 17.82 7.64
C LYS A 362 12.46 18.37 6.30
N PRO A 363 13.56 17.88 5.70
CA PRO A 363 14.02 18.39 4.41
C PRO A 363 12.99 18.20 3.29
N LEU A 364 12.23 17.10 3.31
CA LEU A 364 11.15 16.87 2.37
C LEU A 364 10.02 17.88 2.60
N LEU A 365 9.59 18.08 3.85
CA LEU A 365 8.53 19.02 4.20
C LEU A 365 8.89 20.45 3.76
N GLU A 366 10.10 20.91 4.05
CA GLU A 366 10.60 22.23 3.63
C GLU A 366 10.60 22.36 2.10
N LYS A 367 11.05 21.32 1.39
CA LYS A 367 11.05 21.29 -0.08
C LYS A 367 9.65 21.30 -0.69
N MET A 368 8.66 20.71 0.01
CA MET A 368 7.23 20.78 -0.36
C MET A 368 6.59 22.13 0.01
N GLY A 369 7.32 23.05 0.66
CA GLY A 369 6.79 24.34 1.11
C GLY A 369 6.02 24.29 2.43
N ILE A 370 6.19 23.22 3.22
CA ILE A 370 5.53 23.04 4.52
C ILE A 370 6.41 23.59 5.63
N ASP A 371 5.85 24.51 6.43
CA ASP A 371 6.46 25.00 7.68
C ASP A 371 6.31 23.94 8.77
N HIS A 372 7.30 23.06 8.87
CA HIS A 372 7.28 21.95 9.81
C HIS A 372 7.46 22.39 11.27
N GLU A 373 8.12 23.52 11.54
CA GLU A 373 8.29 24.04 12.90
C GLU A 373 6.96 24.54 13.45
N LYS A 374 6.22 25.30 12.63
CA LYS A 374 4.86 25.73 12.97
C LYS A 374 3.92 24.54 13.17
N ALA A 375 3.92 23.60 12.22
CA ALA A 375 3.09 22.40 12.30
C ALA A 375 3.43 21.54 13.55
N TRP A 376 4.70 21.52 13.96
CA TRP A 376 5.11 20.83 15.18
C TRP A 376 4.53 21.50 16.43
N ALA A 377 4.60 22.83 16.52
CA ALA A 377 4.01 23.57 17.63
C ALA A 377 2.48 23.38 17.71
N GLU A 378 1.79 23.35 16.56
CA GLU A 378 0.35 23.05 16.49
C GLU A 378 0.05 21.63 17.00
N PHE A 379 0.86 20.63 16.63
CA PHE A 379 0.74 19.27 17.16
C PHE A 379 1.01 19.19 18.66
N GLU A 380 2.05 19.86 19.17
CA GLU A 380 2.36 19.86 20.61
C GLU A 380 1.22 20.45 21.44
N ALA A 381 0.57 21.52 20.95
CA ALA A 381 -0.62 22.07 21.59
C ALA A 381 -1.75 21.03 21.68
N GLN A 382 -2.01 20.26 20.62
CA GLN A 382 -3.00 19.19 20.64
C GLN A 382 -2.60 18.05 21.60
N ALA A 383 -1.33 17.67 21.62
CA ALA A 383 -0.81 16.64 22.52
C ALA A 383 -0.95 17.04 24.00
N ASP A 384 -0.73 18.32 24.33
CA ASP A 384 -0.90 18.84 25.68
C ASP A 384 -2.37 18.84 26.13
N ARG A 385 -3.32 19.13 25.21
CA ARG A 385 -4.76 19.00 25.47
C ARG A 385 -5.13 17.56 25.84
N ILE A 386 -4.62 16.57 25.09
CA ILE A 386 -4.82 15.14 25.41
C ILE A 386 -4.21 14.80 26.77
N LYS A 387 -2.96 15.21 27.00
CA LYS A 387 -2.24 14.93 28.25
C LYS A 387 -2.92 15.53 29.48
N SER A 388 -3.54 16.69 29.33
CA SER A 388 -4.30 17.36 30.39
C SER A 388 -5.67 16.73 30.65
N GLY A 389 -6.15 15.87 29.75
CA GLY A 389 -7.50 15.29 29.79
C GLY A 389 -8.60 16.23 29.29
N GLU A 390 -8.25 17.32 28.58
CA GLU A 390 -9.23 18.20 27.93
C GLU A 390 -9.99 17.46 26.82
N ILE A 391 -9.26 16.66 26.03
CA ILE A 391 -9.81 15.81 24.97
C ILE A 391 -9.22 14.40 25.09
N ASP A 392 -9.98 13.37 24.68
CA ASP A 392 -9.50 11.99 24.69
C ASP A 392 -8.66 11.65 23.44
N TYR A 393 -8.98 12.29 22.30
CA TYR A 393 -8.33 12.11 21.00
C TYR A 393 -8.57 13.34 20.11
N ILE A 394 -7.72 13.52 19.10
CA ILE A 394 -7.91 14.57 18.08
C ILE A 394 -9.03 14.11 17.13
N SER A 395 -10.09 14.90 17.05
CA SER A 395 -11.21 14.67 16.11
C SER A 395 -10.82 15.02 14.67
N TRP A 396 -11.64 14.61 13.70
CA TRP A 396 -11.41 15.01 12.32
C TRP A 396 -11.68 16.50 12.09
N GLU A 397 -12.64 17.07 12.84
CA GLU A 397 -12.92 18.49 12.82
C GLU A 397 -11.70 19.31 13.28
N GLU A 398 -10.99 18.83 14.32
CA GLU A 398 -9.75 19.46 14.78
C GLU A 398 -8.55 19.20 13.87
N ALA A 399 -8.50 18.05 13.19
CA ALA A 399 -7.43 17.74 12.24
C ALA A 399 -7.54 18.53 10.92
N ASP A 400 -8.73 19.06 10.63
CA ASP A 400 -9.04 19.84 9.43
C ASP A 400 -9.08 21.36 9.67
N ALA A 401 -9.08 21.79 10.94
CA ALA A 401 -9.05 23.19 11.37
C ALA A 401 -7.62 23.75 11.32
#